data_AF-A0AAP8KTA0-F1
#
_entry.id   AF-A0AAP8KTA0-F1
#
_cell.length_a   1.000
_cell.length_b   1.000
_cell.length_c   1.000
_cell.angle_alpha   90.00
_cell.angle_beta   90.00
_cell.angle_gamma   90.00
#
_symmetry.space_group_name_H-M   'P 1'
#
loop_
_entity.id
_entity.type
_entity.pdbx_description
1 polymer ?
#
loop_
_entity_poly.entity_id
_entity_poly.type
_entity_poly.pdbx_seq_one_letter_code
_entity_poly.pdbx_strand_id
1 'polypeptide(L)'
;MIGEMKREALYSLKGKWGLGVGSTILHIILSYVVSMAAMLILLIPGIIIFFLVVGLAGSIEEEAISVGAGITFGIFYCIMIILSNASYGITSYGYTNVLLQISKREDARVDYLFEGFRGFKRMMKTMWAMLAILLYTGTWIPMLLLGVFAFFGEEGNVSLTIAFFVLLAISIVVMIVMYFSYAMTYYVMVENPDYSVSQAMKVVRTL
;
A
#
# COMPACT_ATOMS: atom_id res chain seq x y z
N MET A 1 11.88 -0.81 -30.89
CA MET A 1 11.70 -0.51 -29.44
C MET A 1 10.63 -1.36 -28.75
N ILE A 2 9.32 -1.07 -28.82
CA ILE A 2 8.31 -1.85 -28.04
C ILE A 2 8.30 -3.34 -28.39
N GLY A 3 8.43 -3.68 -29.68
CA GLY A 3 8.48 -5.08 -30.14
C GLY A 3 9.70 -5.85 -29.61
N GLU A 4 10.85 -5.19 -29.49
CA GLU A 4 12.08 -5.79 -28.95
C GLU A 4 11.96 -6.03 -27.44
N MET A 5 11.48 -5.02 -26.69
CA MET A 5 11.23 -5.15 -25.25
C MET A 5 10.25 -6.30 -24.95
N LYS A 6 9.17 -6.42 -25.74
CA LYS A 6 8.21 -7.53 -25.61
C LYS A 6 8.87 -8.88 -25.90
N ARG A 7 9.69 -8.96 -26.94
CA ARG A 7 10.42 -10.19 -27.30
C ARG A 7 11.39 -10.60 -26.21
N GLU A 8 12.12 -9.66 -25.63
CA GLU A 8 13.07 -9.91 -24.53
C GLU A 8 12.36 -10.37 -23.26
N ALA A 9 11.23 -9.75 -22.91
CA ALA A 9 10.41 -10.15 -21.77
C ALA A 9 9.82 -11.56 -21.94
N LEU A 10 9.34 -11.91 -23.14
CA LEU A 10 8.88 -13.27 -23.43
C LEU A 10 10.03 -14.28 -23.37
N TYR A 11 11.21 -13.88 -23.83
CA TYR A 11 12.38 -14.73 -23.80
C TYR A 11 12.90 -14.97 -22.38
N SER A 12 12.89 -13.95 -21.50
CA SER A 12 13.29 -14.11 -20.10
C SER A 12 12.37 -15.06 -19.31
N LEU A 13 11.11 -15.19 -19.73
CA LEU A 13 10.14 -16.13 -19.16
C LEU A 13 10.27 -17.56 -19.70
N LYS A 14 11.04 -17.79 -20.78
CA LYS A 14 11.16 -19.12 -21.40
C LYS A 14 11.83 -20.09 -20.42
N GLY A 15 11.10 -21.13 -20.02
CA GLY A 15 11.55 -22.11 -19.01
C GLY A 15 11.27 -21.71 -17.55
N LYS A 16 10.83 -20.47 -17.29
CA LYS A 16 10.51 -19.95 -15.93
C LYS A 16 9.07 -19.44 -15.81
N TRP A 17 8.21 -19.73 -16.79
CA TRP A 17 6.83 -19.24 -16.81
C TRP A 17 6.01 -19.68 -15.59
N GLY A 18 6.12 -20.95 -15.19
CA GLY A 18 5.44 -21.46 -13.99
C GLY A 18 5.91 -20.78 -12.71
N LEU A 19 7.18 -20.38 -12.63
CA LEU A 19 7.72 -19.61 -11.51
C LEU A 19 7.11 -18.20 -11.48
N GLY A 20 7.01 -17.53 -12.63
CA GLY A 20 6.40 -16.20 -12.73
C GLY A 20 4.94 -16.23 -12.27
N VAL A 21 4.11 -17.10 -12.88
CA VAL A 21 2.68 -17.22 -12.54
C VAL A 21 2.47 -17.67 -11.10
N GLY A 22 3.21 -18.69 -10.65
CA GLY A 22 3.12 -19.19 -9.29
C GLY A 22 3.49 -18.13 -8.25
N SER A 23 4.51 -17.33 -8.53
CA SER A 23 4.92 -16.23 -7.64
C SER A 23 3.90 -15.11 -7.58
N THR A 24 3.22 -14.79 -8.69
CA THR A 24 2.12 -13.81 -8.69
C THR A 24 0.94 -14.30 -7.85
N ILE A 25 0.52 -15.56 -8.01
CA ILE A 25 -0.57 -16.13 -7.19
C ILE A 25 -0.18 -16.15 -5.72
N LEU A 26 1.03 -16.60 -5.41
CA LEU A 26 1.54 -16.65 -4.03
C LEU A 26 1.66 -15.25 -3.43
N HIS A 27 2.11 -14.25 -4.20
CA HIS A 27 2.13 -12.84 -3.79
C HIS A 27 0.75 -12.33 -3.41
N ILE A 28 -0.28 -12.63 -4.19
CA ILE A 28 -1.67 -12.21 -3.91
C ILE A 28 -2.15 -12.80 -2.59
N ILE A 29 -1.99 -14.12 -2.42
CA ILE A 29 -2.42 -14.83 -1.20
C ILE A 29 -1.63 -14.30 0.01
N LEU A 30 -0.31 -14.21 -0.11
CA LEU A 30 0.58 -13.77 0.95
C LEU A 30 0.26 -12.32 1.36
N SER A 31 0.04 -11.44 0.40
CA SER A 31 -0.30 -10.04 0.66
C SER A 31 -1.62 -9.91 1.42
N TYR A 32 -2.63 -10.70 1.04
CA TYR A 32 -3.91 -10.71 1.73
C TYR A 32 -3.77 -11.23 3.17
N VAL A 33 -3.09 -12.36 3.36
CA VAL A 33 -2.85 -12.95 4.69
C VAL A 33 -2.07 -11.99 5.59
N VAL A 34 -1.01 -11.36 5.06
CA VAL A 34 -0.15 -10.43 5.81
C VAL A 34 -0.91 -9.15 6.19
N SER A 35 -1.73 -8.62 5.28
CA SER A 35 -2.63 -7.50 5.56
C SER A 35 -3.65 -7.84 6.64
N MET A 36 -4.30 -9.01 6.56
CA MET A 36 -5.23 -9.49 7.59
C MET A 36 -4.53 -9.67 8.95
N ALA A 37 -3.36 -10.30 8.98
CA ALA A 37 -2.60 -10.49 10.21
C ALA A 37 -2.24 -9.16 10.86
N ALA A 38 -1.76 -8.18 10.08
CA ALA A 38 -1.45 -6.85 10.56
C ALA A 38 -2.69 -6.14 11.14
N MET A 39 -3.85 -6.32 10.50
CA MET A 39 -5.12 -5.80 10.99
C MET A 39 -5.53 -6.42 12.34
N LEU A 40 -5.41 -7.75 12.48
CA LEU A 40 -5.78 -8.47 13.69
C LEU A 40 -4.90 -8.11 14.90
N ILE A 41 -3.60 -7.86 14.66
CA ILE A 41 -2.65 -7.44 15.71
C ILE A 41 -3.12 -6.16 16.41
N LEU A 42 -3.77 -5.23 15.69
CA LEU A 42 -4.33 -4.03 16.30
C LEU A 42 -5.76 -4.25 16.80
N LEU A 43 -6.60 -4.90 16.00
CA LEU A 43 -8.02 -5.06 16.27
C LEU A 43 -8.29 -5.76 17.61
N ILE A 44 -7.59 -6.86 17.88
CA ILE A 44 -7.85 -7.68 19.07
C ILE A 44 -7.55 -6.90 20.36
N PRO A 45 -6.36 -6.29 20.55
CA PRO A 45 -6.10 -5.42 21.70
C PRO A 45 -7.05 -4.22 21.78
N GLY A 46 -7.36 -3.59 20.63
CA GLY A 46 -8.25 -2.43 20.58
C GLY A 46 -9.65 -2.73 21.12
N ILE A 47 -10.22 -3.88 20.71
CA ILE A 47 -11.51 -4.37 21.21
C ILE A 47 -11.45 -4.68 22.71
N ILE A 48 -10.38 -5.34 23.18
CA ILE A 48 -10.22 -5.67 24.60
C ILE A 48 -10.18 -4.40 25.45
N ILE A 49 -9.39 -3.40 25.05
CA ILE A 49 -9.28 -2.12 25.75
C ILE A 49 -10.64 -1.41 25.75
N PHE A 50 -11.35 -1.40 24.62
CA PHE A 50 -12.67 -0.79 24.52
C PHE A 50 -13.67 -1.41 25.51
N PHE A 51 -13.78 -2.75 25.54
CA PHE A 51 -14.69 -3.42 26.47
C PHE A 51 -14.29 -3.22 27.94
N LEU A 52 -12.99 -3.17 28.26
CA LEU A 52 -12.53 -2.85 29.61
C LEU A 52 -12.94 -1.44 30.02
N VAL A 53 -12.74 -0.43 29.16
CA VAL A 53 -13.08 0.96 29.45
C VAL A 53 -14.59 1.13 29.62
N VAL A 54 -15.40 0.55 28.72
CA VAL A 54 -16.88 0.59 28.81
C VAL A 54 -17.37 -0.11 30.07
N GLY A 55 -16.78 -1.26 30.44
CA GLY A 55 -17.14 -1.99 31.66
C GLY A 55 -16.79 -1.26 32.96
N LEU A 56 -15.79 -0.37 32.94
CA LEU A 56 -15.37 0.47 34.08
C LEU A 56 -16.11 1.82 34.13
N ALA A 57 -16.68 2.30 33.02
CA ALA A 57 -17.25 3.63 32.86
C ALA A 57 -18.70 3.78 33.38
N GLY A 58 -19.07 3.08 34.45
CA GLY A 58 -20.41 3.19 35.07
C GLY A 58 -20.75 4.57 35.68
N SER A 59 -19.97 5.62 35.39
CA SER A 59 -20.07 6.95 36.01
C SER A 59 -19.74 8.12 35.06
N ILE A 60 -19.69 7.92 33.74
CA ILE A 60 -19.42 9.00 32.76
C ILE A 60 -20.72 9.30 31.99
N GLU A 61 -21.00 10.58 31.72
CA GLU A 61 -22.17 11.02 30.92
C GLU A 61 -22.21 10.35 29.53
N GLU A 62 -23.38 9.83 29.14
CA GLU A 62 -23.57 9.08 27.88
C GLU A 62 -23.15 9.87 26.63
N GLU A 63 -23.40 11.18 26.59
CA GLU A 63 -23.02 12.02 25.44
C GLU A 63 -21.51 12.14 25.27
N ALA A 64 -20.76 12.33 26.36
CA ALA A 64 -19.31 12.44 26.36
C ALA A 64 -18.64 11.11 25.96
N ILE A 65 -19.21 9.97 26.40
CA ILE A 65 -18.77 8.63 25.98
C ILE A 65 -18.98 8.46 24.46
N SER A 66 -20.10 8.92 23.91
CA SER A 66 -20.43 8.71 22.49
C SER A 66 -19.48 9.45 21.53
N VAL A 67 -19.16 10.72 21.82
CA VAL A 67 -18.26 11.54 20.98
C VAL A 67 -16.82 11.05 21.11
N GLY A 68 -16.37 10.74 22.33
CA GLY A 68 -15.04 10.21 22.60
C GLY A 68 -14.79 8.84 21.95
N ALA A 69 -15.80 7.96 21.99
CA ALA A 69 -15.76 6.68 21.30
C ALA A 69 -15.68 6.86 19.77
N GLY A 70 -16.50 7.74 19.19
CA GLY A 70 -16.47 8.03 17.76
C GLY A 70 -15.10 8.49 17.25
N ILE A 71 -14.46 9.43 17.96
CA ILE A 71 -13.12 9.93 17.62
C ILE A 71 -12.08 8.80 17.74
N THR A 72 -12.15 8.00 18.80
CA THR A 72 -11.22 6.90 19.06
C THR A 72 -11.35 5.81 17.99
N PHE A 73 -12.57 5.42 17.63
CA PHE A 73 -12.83 4.48 16.52
C PHE A 73 -12.32 5.03 15.19
N GLY A 74 -12.53 6.32 14.90
CA GLY A 74 -12.02 6.96 13.69
C GLY A 74 -10.49 6.93 13.59
N ILE A 75 -9.80 7.32 14.66
CA ILE A 75 -8.32 7.28 14.72
C ILE A 75 -7.83 5.83 14.58
N PHE A 76 -8.44 4.91 15.31
CA PHE A 76 -8.07 3.51 15.28
C PHE A 76 -8.23 2.90 13.88
N TYR A 77 -9.35 3.18 13.21
CA TYR A 77 -9.60 2.76 11.83
C TYR A 77 -8.56 3.33 10.85
N CYS A 78 -8.19 4.61 10.99
CA CYS A 78 -7.12 5.22 10.19
C CYS A 78 -5.77 4.50 10.40
N ILE A 79 -5.41 4.18 11.64
CA ILE A 79 -4.19 3.43 11.95
C ILE A 79 -4.22 2.04 11.31
N MET A 80 -5.36 1.35 11.36
CA MET A 80 -5.53 0.04 10.74
C MET A 80 -5.35 0.10 9.22
N ILE A 81 -5.91 1.11 8.55
CA ILE A 81 -5.71 1.33 7.10
C ILE A 81 -4.23 1.56 6.79
N ILE A 82 -3.56 2.44 7.54
CA ILE A 82 -2.14 2.76 7.35
C ILE A 82 -1.29 1.50 7.52
N LEU A 83 -1.54 0.72 8.58
CA LEU A 83 -0.78 -0.49 8.86
C LEU A 83 -1.03 -1.57 7.80
N SER A 84 -2.28 -1.77 7.39
CA SER A 84 -2.65 -2.71 6.32
C SER A 84 -1.92 -2.40 5.02
N ASN A 85 -1.90 -1.13 4.63
CA ASN A 85 -1.18 -0.67 3.46
C ASN A 85 0.34 -0.81 3.62
N ALA A 86 0.90 -0.42 4.77
CA ALA A 86 2.34 -0.54 5.03
C ALA A 86 2.81 -2.00 4.89
N SER A 87 2.03 -2.95 5.42
CA SER A 87 2.31 -4.39 5.36
C SER A 87 2.38 -4.93 3.93
N TYR A 88 1.61 -4.36 2.99
CA TYR A 88 1.69 -4.70 1.56
C TYR A 88 3.06 -4.36 0.95
N GLY A 89 3.80 -3.42 1.56
CA GLY A 89 5.16 -3.09 1.13
C GLY A 89 6.15 -4.24 1.28
N ILE A 90 5.95 -5.09 2.29
CA ILE A 90 6.84 -6.22 2.59
C ILE A 90 6.76 -7.25 1.47
N THR A 91 5.54 -7.63 1.08
CA THR A 91 5.29 -8.60 0.01
C THR A 91 5.62 -8.00 -1.36
N SER A 92 5.33 -6.71 -1.57
CA SER A 92 5.69 -6.01 -2.81
C SER A 92 7.19 -6.01 -3.06
N TYR A 93 8.02 -5.78 -2.04
CA TYR A 93 9.48 -5.87 -2.17
C TYR A 93 9.93 -7.27 -2.61
N GLY A 94 9.40 -8.32 -1.97
CA GLY A 94 9.72 -9.70 -2.33
C GLY A 94 9.26 -10.06 -3.75
N TYR A 95 8.06 -9.62 -4.15
CA TYR A 95 7.55 -9.83 -5.51
C TYR A 95 8.41 -9.13 -6.56
N THR A 96 8.77 -7.88 -6.32
CA THR A 96 9.70 -7.13 -7.18
C THR A 96 11.05 -7.84 -7.30
N ASN A 97 11.57 -8.39 -6.21
CA ASN A 97 12.82 -9.16 -6.24
C ASN A 97 12.70 -10.39 -7.15
N VAL A 98 11.63 -11.18 -7.03
CA VAL A 98 11.40 -12.33 -7.91
C VAL A 98 11.34 -11.91 -9.38
N LEU A 99 10.59 -10.86 -9.72
CA LEU A 99 10.46 -10.38 -11.09
C LEU A 99 11.80 -9.91 -11.66
N LEU A 100 12.59 -9.18 -10.86
CA LEU A 100 13.92 -8.73 -11.25
C LEU A 100 14.87 -9.92 -11.50
N GLN A 101 14.83 -10.94 -10.65
CA GLN A 101 15.68 -12.13 -10.81
C GLN A 101 15.29 -12.95 -12.05
N ILE A 102 13.99 -13.06 -12.34
CA ILE A 102 13.50 -13.68 -13.57
C ILE A 102 13.96 -12.88 -14.79
N SER A 103 13.90 -11.54 -14.75
CA SER A 103 14.29 -10.70 -15.88
C SER A 103 15.80 -10.75 -16.15
N LYS A 104 16.64 -10.77 -15.10
CA LYS A 104 18.09 -10.94 -15.16
C LYS A 104 18.53 -12.35 -15.56
N ARG A 105 17.59 -13.30 -15.64
CA ARG A 105 17.79 -14.72 -15.99
C ARG A 105 18.68 -15.47 -15.01
N GLU A 106 18.93 -14.92 -13.82
CA GLU A 106 19.61 -15.57 -12.71
C GLU A 106 18.76 -16.75 -12.17
N ASP A 107 19.33 -17.59 -11.31
CA ASP A 107 18.69 -18.79 -10.69
C ASP A 107 17.52 -18.39 -9.76
N ALA A 108 16.47 -17.82 -10.35
CA ALA A 108 15.31 -17.28 -9.67
C ALA A 108 14.55 -18.39 -8.95
N ARG A 109 14.32 -18.17 -7.65
CA ARG A 109 13.63 -19.08 -6.75
C ARG A 109 12.43 -18.38 -6.11
N VAL A 110 11.42 -19.16 -5.76
CA VAL A 110 10.25 -18.67 -5.00
C VAL A 110 10.67 -18.09 -3.65
N ASP A 111 11.80 -18.54 -3.10
CA ASP A 111 12.39 -18.05 -1.87
C ASP A 111 12.60 -16.51 -1.84
N TYR A 112 12.89 -15.89 -2.99
CA TYR A 112 13.03 -14.45 -3.10
C TYR A 112 11.74 -13.68 -2.82
N LEU A 113 10.57 -14.33 -2.89
CA LEU A 113 9.29 -13.72 -2.52
C LEU A 113 9.24 -13.35 -1.03
N PHE A 114 9.99 -14.08 -0.21
CA PHE A 114 10.04 -13.86 1.24
C PHE A 114 11.14 -12.88 1.66
N GLU A 115 11.87 -12.29 0.71
CA GLU A 115 13.02 -11.42 0.99
C GLU A 115 12.65 -10.18 1.81
N GLY A 116 11.42 -9.66 1.64
CA GLY A 116 10.91 -8.54 2.42
C GLY A 116 10.76 -8.86 3.92
N PHE A 117 10.53 -10.13 4.26
CA PHE A 117 10.43 -10.60 5.65
C PHE A 117 11.78 -10.91 6.28
N ARG A 118 12.86 -10.95 5.49
CA ARG A 118 14.20 -11.28 5.98
C ARG A 118 14.83 -10.10 6.72
N GLY A 119 14.60 -10.09 8.02
CA GLY A 119 15.18 -9.14 8.97
C GLY A 119 14.29 -7.94 9.24
N PHE A 120 14.13 -7.62 10.53
CA PHE A 120 13.24 -6.55 10.99
C PHE A 120 13.56 -5.19 10.37
N LYS A 121 14.84 -4.83 10.26
CA LYS A 121 15.28 -3.57 9.64
C LYS A 121 14.79 -3.45 8.19
N ARG A 122 14.88 -4.53 7.41
CA ARG A 122 14.44 -4.56 6.01
C ARG A 122 12.92 -4.51 5.92
N MET A 123 12.23 -5.31 6.72
CA MET A 123 10.77 -5.30 6.81
C MET A 123 10.25 -3.88 7.07
N MET A 124 10.74 -3.22 8.12
CA MET A 124 10.37 -1.82 8.42
C MET A 124 10.69 -0.86 7.28
N LYS A 125 11.86 -1.01 6.64
CA LYS A 125 12.25 -0.19 5.49
C LYS A 125 11.28 -0.33 4.31
N THR A 126 10.83 -1.55 4.01
CA THR A 126 9.88 -1.81 2.91
C THR A 126 8.48 -1.30 3.22
N MET A 127 8.06 -1.36 4.49
CA MET A 127 6.82 -0.75 4.97
C MET A 127 6.87 0.78 4.83
N TRP A 128 7.96 1.41 5.26
CA TRP A 128 8.17 2.85 5.08
C TRP A 128 8.19 3.26 3.61
N ALA A 129 8.76 2.44 2.73
CA ALA A 129 8.72 2.67 1.29
C ALA A 129 7.28 2.69 0.77
N MET A 130 6.43 1.77 1.21
CA MET A 130 5.02 1.75 0.80
C MET A 130 4.27 3.01 1.24
N LEU A 131 4.48 3.43 2.49
CA LEU A 131 3.87 4.66 3.01
C LEU A 131 4.34 5.89 2.25
N ALA A 132 5.63 5.95 1.90
CA ALA A 132 6.16 7.04 1.10
C ALA A 132 5.56 7.03 -0.33
N ILE A 133 5.46 5.86 -0.97
CA ILE A 133 4.80 5.72 -2.27
C ILE A 133 3.35 6.21 -2.18
N LEU A 134 2.57 5.79 -1.20
CA LEU A 134 1.18 6.22 -1.04
C LEU A 134 1.05 7.73 -0.82
N LEU A 135 1.99 8.33 -0.08
CA LEU A 135 2.03 9.77 0.14
C LEU A 135 2.36 10.54 -1.16
N TYR A 136 3.41 10.13 -1.88
CA TYR A 136 3.89 10.81 -3.09
C TYR A 136 3.00 10.59 -4.31
N THR A 137 2.29 9.46 -4.37
CA THR A 137 1.34 9.18 -5.44
C THR A 137 0.04 9.96 -5.33
N GLY A 138 -0.18 10.64 -4.21
CA GLY A 138 -1.42 11.37 -3.97
C GLY A 138 -2.62 10.44 -3.80
N THR A 139 -2.43 9.21 -3.31
CA THR A 139 -3.52 8.24 -3.11
C THR A 139 -4.61 8.79 -2.16
N TRP A 140 -4.25 9.74 -1.30
CA TRP A 140 -5.17 10.45 -0.41
C TRP A 140 -6.02 11.53 -1.12
N ILE A 141 -5.64 12.00 -2.32
CA ILE A 141 -6.34 13.09 -3.02
C ILE A 141 -7.78 12.71 -3.39
N PRO A 142 -8.05 11.56 -4.03
CA PRO A 142 -9.43 11.12 -4.29
C PRO A 142 -10.26 10.98 -2.99
N MET A 143 -9.63 10.52 -1.90
CA MET A 143 -10.29 10.36 -0.61
C MET A 143 -10.66 11.71 0.01
N LEU A 144 -9.77 12.70 -0.07
CA LEU A 144 -10.08 14.06 0.37
C LEU A 144 -11.16 14.71 -0.49
N LEU A 145 -11.13 14.50 -1.81
CA LEU A 145 -12.19 14.97 -2.70
C LEU A 145 -13.55 14.41 -2.25
N LEU A 146 -13.67 13.11 -2.03
CA LEU A 146 -14.90 12.49 -1.52
C LEU A 146 -15.33 13.08 -0.17
N GLY A 147 -14.39 13.33 0.73
CA GLY A 147 -14.66 14.00 2.00
C GLY A 147 -15.23 15.41 1.80
N VAL A 148 -14.57 16.24 1.00
CA VAL A 148 -15.03 17.61 0.69
C VAL A 148 -16.43 17.57 0.07
N PHE A 149 -16.69 16.65 -0.85
CA PHE A 149 -18.03 16.50 -1.45
C PHE A 149 -19.08 16.06 -0.43
N ALA A 150 -18.76 15.20 0.53
CA ALA A 150 -19.69 14.81 1.58
C ALA A 150 -20.05 15.98 2.52
N PHE A 151 -19.12 16.92 2.77
CA PHE A 151 -19.33 18.07 3.64
C PHE A 151 -19.94 19.30 2.94
N PHE A 152 -19.57 19.54 1.68
CA PHE A 152 -19.93 20.75 0.92
C PHE A 152 -20.79 20.45 -0.32
N GLY A 153 -21.12 19.19 -0.58
CA GLY A 153 -22.02 18.80 -1.66
C GLY A 153 -23.43 19.23 -1.31
N GLU A 154 -23.74 20.51 -1.53
CA GLU A 154 -25.10 21.01 -1.41
C GLU A 154 -26.00 20.28 -2.41
N GLU A 155 -27.06 19.66 -1.90
CA GLU A 155 -28.11 19.07 -2.71
C GLU A 155 -28.73 20.16 -3.61
N GLY A 156 -28.44 20.12 -4.92
CA GLY A 156 -29.09 20.97 -5.92
C GLY A 156 -28.16 21.70 -6.89
N ASN A 157 -26.86 21.80 -6.62
CA ASN A 157 -25.93 22.46 -7.56
C ASN A 157 -25.30 21.46 -8.54
N VAL A 158 -26.03 21.16 -9.62
CA VAL A 158 -25.62 20.23 -10.69
C VAL A 158 -24.24 20.58 -11.26
N SER A 159 -23.89 21.87 -11.37
CA SER A 159 -22.59 22.30 -11.91
C SER A 159 -21.44 21.93 -10.97
N LEU A 160 -21.60 22.11 -9.66
CA LEU A 160 -20.58 21.72 -8.68
C LEU A 160 -20.41 20.20 -8.62
N THR A 161 -21.52 19.45 -8.71
CA THR A 161 -21.48 17.99 -8.77
C THR A 161 -20.71 17.48 -10.00
N ILE A 162 -20.94 18.06 -11.18
CA ILE A 162 -20.22 17.68 -12.40
C ILE A 162 -18.72 18.00 -12.27
N ALA A 163 -18.38 19.21 -11.82
CA ALA A 163 -16.99 19.62 -11.62
C ALA A 163 -16.25 18.69 -10.64
N PHE A 164 -16.93 18.26 -9.57
CA PHE A 164 -16.42 17.30 -8.61
C PHE A 164 -16.03 15.96 -9.27
N PHE A 165 -16.94 15.35 -10.03
CA PHE A 165 -16.67 14.06 -10.69
C PHE A 165 -15.55 14.16 -11.73
N VAL A 166 -15.44 15.29 -12.44
CA VAL A 166 -14.33 15.55 -13.36
C VAL A 166 -13.00 15.62 -12.60
N LEU A 167 -12.94 16.36 -11.49
CA LEU A 167 -11.73 16.44 -10.65
C LEU A 167 -11.37 15.08 -10.05
N LEU A 168 -12.36 14.31 -9.61
CA LEU A 168 -12.16 12.96 -9.10
C LEU A 168 -11.53 12.06 -10.18
N ALA A 169 -12.07 12.07 -11.40
CA ALA A 169 -11.53 11.29 -12.52
C ALA A 169 -10.08 11.70 -12.85
N ILE A 170 -9.79 13.00 -12.93
CA ILE A 170 -8.43 13.51 -13.17
C ILE A 170 -7.48 13.04 -12.07
N SER A 171 -7.90 13.13 -10.80
CA SER A 171 -7.08 12.71 -9.67
C SER A 171 -6.72 11.21 -9.71
N ILE A 172 -7.66 10.37 -10.14
CA ILE A 172 -7.43 8.93 -10.30
C ILE A 172 -6.40 8.67 -11.41
N VAL A 173 -6.51 9.35 -12.55
CA VAL A 173 -5.56 9.20 -13.66
C VAL A 173 -4.15 9.62 -13.22
N VAL A 174 -4.02 10.78 -12.56
CA VAL A 174 -2.73 11.26 -12.03
C VAL A 174 -2.16 10.28 -11.01
N MET A 175 -2.99 9.79 -10.09
CA MET A 175 -2.58 8.80 -9.09
C MET A 175 -2.05 7.52 -9.75
N ILE A 176 -2.71 6.99 -10.79
CA ILE A 176 -2.26 5.79 -11.50
C ILE A 176 -0.89 6.03 -12.16
N VAL A 177 -0.71 7.14 -12.85
CA VAL A 177 0.57 7.49 -13.50
C VAL A 177 1.68 7.56 -12.46
N MET A 178 1.44 8.30 -11.37
CA MET A 178 2.40 8.44 -10.28
C MET A 178 2.68 7.09 -9.61
N TYR A 179 1.67 6.25 -9.43
CA TYR A 179 1.84 4.93 -8.81
C TYR A 179 2.82 4.06 -9.61
N PHE A 180 2.69 4.02 -10.94
CA PHE A 180 3.64 3.28 -11.78
C PHE A 180 5.06 3.84 -11.70
N SER A 181 5.22 5.17 -11.68
CA SER A 181 6.53 5.79 -11.50
C SER A 181 7.15 5.41 -10.15
N TYR A 182 6.41 5.59 -9.05
CA TYR A 182 6.92 5.34 -7.70
C TYR A 182 7.03 3.86 -7.34
N ALA A 183 6.33 2.94 -8.04
CA ALA A 183 6.51 1.50 -7.91
C ALA A 183 7.95 1.06 -8.26
N MET A 184 8.67 1.82 -9.08
CA MET A 184 10.09 1.58 -9.39
C MET A 184 11.00 1.70 -8.16
N THR A 185 10.52 2.32 -7.07
CA THR A 185 11.28 2.44 -5.80
C THR A 185 11.69 1.07 -5.28
N TYR A 186 10.84 0.06 -5.39
CA TYR A 186 11.19 -1.29 -4.95
C TYR A 186 12.26 -1.94 -5.82
N TYR A 187 12.25 -1.71 -7.14
CA TYR A 187 13.30 -2.22 -8.03
C TYR A 187 14.65 -1.60 -7.65
N VAL A 188 14.70 -0.28 -7.45
CA VAL A 188 15.92 0.43 -7.00
C VAL A 188 16.39 -0.09 -5.64
N MET A 189 15.48 -0.34 -4.70
CA MET A 189 15.82 -0.85 -3.36
C MET A 189 16.28 -2.31 -3.35
N VAL A 190 15.85 -3.13 -4.31
CA VAL A 190 16.34 -4.51 -4.47
C VAL A 190 17.77 -4.47 -5.02
N GLU A 191 18.03 -3.63 -6.01
CA GLU A 191 19.37 -3.50 -6.61
C GLU A 191 20.36 -2.79 -5.69
N ASN A 192 19.89 -1.88 -4.83
CA ASN A 192 20.70 -1.13 -3.88
C ASN A 192 20.14 -1.29 -2.44
N PRO A 193 20.39 -2.43 -1.78
CA PRO A 193 19.84 -2.72 -0.45
C PRO A 193 20.24 -1.72 0.64
N ASP A 194 21.36 -1.02 0.47
CA ASP A 194 21.87 -0.03 1.43
C ASP A 194 21.21 1.34 1.32
N TYR A 195 20.54 1.64 0.19
CA TYR A 195 19.91 2.95 -0.03
C TYR A 195 18.77 3.19 0.95
N SER A 196 18.68 4.38 1.54
CA SER A 196 17.47 4.78 2.27
C SER A 196 16.27 4.89 1.31
N VAL A 197 15.05 4.85 1.86
CA VAL A 197 13.82 5.03 1.07
C VAL A 197 13.84 6.36 0.30
N SER A 198 14.32 7.44 0.92
CA SER A 198 14.43 8.74 0.27
C SER A 198 15.48 8.79 -0.83
N GLN A 199 16.60 8.07 -0.68
CA GLN A 199 17.60 7.93 -1.74
C GLN A 199 17.02 7.17 -2.94
N ALA A 200 16.34 6.05 -2.70
CA ALA A 200 15.70 5.28 -3.77
C ALA A 200 14.66 6.11 -4.53
N MET A 201 13.80 6.86 -3.83
CA MET A 201 12.81 7.74 -4.47
C MET A 201 13.42 8.90 -5.25
N LYS A 202 14.58 9.42 -4.84
CA LYS A 202 15.30 10.44 -5.61
C LYS A 202 15.77 9.89 -6.95
N VAL A 203 16.30 8.65 -6.96
CA VAL A 203 16.71 7.96 -8.19
C VAL A 203 15.52 7.74 -9.11
N VAL A 204 14.39 7.28 -8.57
CA VAL A 204 13.16 7.08 -9.36
C VAL A 204 12.65 8.37 -10.01
N ARG A 205 12.80 9.52 -9.36
CA ARG A 205 12.39 10.82 -9.93
C ARG A 205 13.27 11.25 -11.13
N THR A 206 14.49 10.72 -11.20
CA THR A 206 15.43 11.03 -12.28
C THR A 206 15.38 10.03 -13.45
N LEU A 207 14.60 8.94 -13.30
CA LEU A 207 14.32 7.95 -14.34
C LEU A 207 13.09 8.38 -15.16
#